data_AF-A0A2G6AMW3-F1
#
_entry.id   AF-A0A2G6AMW3-F1
#
_cell.length_a   1.000
_cell.length_b   1.000
_cell.length_c   1.000
_cell.angle_alpha   90.00
_cell.angle_beta   90.00
_cell.angle_gamma   90.00
#
_symmetry.space_group_name_H-M   'P 1'
#
loop_
_entity.id
_entity.type
_entity.pdbx_description
1 polymer ?
#
loop_
_entity_poly.entity_id
_entity_poly.type
_entity_poly.pdbx_seq_one_letter_code
_entity_poly.pdbx_strand_id
1 'polypeptide(L)'
;MLRIILMVLSLLIMIGTHIAANLIPLNGLTTWEIANRVPVLFMPAEYVFSIWIVLDLLLVSWLYMFFKTVARLSSSVANLRATSFSVSCFLNIAWLLLLGHR
;
A
#
# COMPACT_ATOMS: atom_id res chain seq x y z
N MET A 1 -10.20 0.48 -20.28
CA MET A 1 -9.99 1.82 -19.72
C MET A 1 -10.46 1.91 -18.26
N LEU A 2 -11.76 1.77 -17.94
CA LEU A 2 -12.29 1.88 -16.57
C LEU A 2 -11.52 1.07 -15.50
N ARG A 3 -11.17 -0.18 -15.82
CA ARG A 3 -10.46 -1.11 -14.92
C ARG A 3 -9.11 -0.56 -14.44
N ILE A 4 -8.39 0.09 -15.33
CA ILE A 4 -7.05 0.60 -15.04
C ILE A 4 -7.14 1.87 -14.20
N ILE A 5 -8.15 2.71 -14.48
CA ILE A 5 -8.45 3.88 -13.65
C ILE A 5 -8.74 3.43 -12.21
N LEU A 6 -9.55 2.38 -12.02
CA LEU A 6 -9.83 1.82 -10.69
C LEU A 6 -8.56 1.31 -10.00
N MET A 7 -7.67 0.59 -10.71
CA MET A 7 -6.40 0.12 -10.13
C MET A 7 -5.48 1.27 -9.73
N VAL A 8 -5.33 2.29 -10.58
CA VAL A 8 -4.51 3.48 -10.29
C VAL A 8 -5.08 4.21 -9.08
N LEU A 9 -6.40 4.38 -9.03
CA LEU A 9 -7.07 5.06 -7.92
C LEU A 9 -6.92 4.26 -6.60
N SER A 10 -7.08 2.94 -6.63
CA SER A 10 -6.83 2.07 -5.48
C SER A 10 -5.38 2.18 -4.96
N LEU A 11 -4.40 2.19 -5.87
CA LEU A 11 -2.99 2.33 -5.51
C LEU A 11 -2.68 3.72 -4.93
N LEU A 12 -3.23 4.79 -5.51
CA LEU A 12 -3.06 6.14 -4.97
C LEU A 12 -3.68 6.28 -3.58
N ILE A 13 -4.87 5.71 -3.36
CA ILE A 13 -5.50 5.71 -2.04
C ILE A 13 -4.64 4.93 -1.04
N MET A 14 -4.12 3.76 -1.42
CA MET A 14 -3.26 2.94 -0.57
C MET A 14 -1.98 3.68 -0.16
N ILE A 15 -1.27 4.30 -1.12
CA ILE A 15 -0.08 5.11 -0.85
C ILE A 15 -0.45 6.30 0.03
N GLY A 16 -1.58 6.96 -0.26
CA GLY A 16 -2.11 8.06 0.53
C GLY A 16 -2.36 7.65 1.99
N THR A 17 -2.92 6.46 2.22
CA THR A 17 -3.15 5.94 3.58
C THR A 17 -1.84 5.54 4.27
N HIS A 18 -0.83 5.05 3.56
CA HIS A 18 0.50 4.82 4.12
C HIS A 18 1.15 6.12 4.58
N ILE A 19 1.11 7.15 3.74
CA ILE A 19 1.64 8.47 4.09
C ILE A 19 0.84 9.03 5.25
N ALA A 20 -0.50 8.98 5.20
CA ALA A 20 -1.36 9.46 6.26
C ALA A 20 -1.10 8.75 7.60
N ALA A 21 -0.85 7.44 7.61
CA ALA A 21 -0.50 6.72 8.84
C ALA A 21 0.83 7.19 9.46
N ASN A 22 1.77 7.66 8.62
CA ASN A 22 3.06 8.21 9.07
C ASN A 22 3.01 9.70 9.41
N LEU A 23 2.18 10.49 8.70
CA LEU A 23 2.09 11.94 8.83
C LEU A 23 1.00 12.42 9.78
N ILE A 24 -0.11 11.68 9.90
CA ILE A 24 -1.20 11.97 10.82
C ILE A 24 -0.91 11.14 12.08
N PRO A 25 -0.36 11.76 13.13
CA PRO A 25 -0.13 11.06 14.38
C PRO A 25 -1.48 10.74 15.00
N LEU A 26 -1.98 9.52 14.76
CA LEU A 26 -3.10 8.96 15.50
C LEU A 26 -2.68 8.97 16.99
N ASN A 27 -3.31 9.82 17.79
CA ASN A 27 -2.95 10.14 19.20
C ASN A 27 -1.66 10.95 19.45
N GLY A 28 -1.20 11.77 18.50
CA GLY A 28 -0.09 12.70 18.76
C GLY A 28 1.29 12.03 18.86
N LEU A 29 1.38 10.75 18.53
CA LEU A 29 2.62 10.02 18.34
C LEU A 29 2.62 9.41 16.93
N THR A 30 3.76 9.48 16.29
CA THR A 30 4.03 8.82 15.01
C THR A 30 4.21 7.31 15.23
N THR A 31 3.99 6.50 14.19
CA THR A 31 4.09 5.04 14.28
C THR A 31 5.45 4.56 14.83
N TRP A 32 6.52 5.31 14.55
CA TRP A 32 7.85 5.01 15.08
C TRP A 32 8.04 5.43 16.54
N GLU A 33 7.40 6.50 17.01
CA GLU A 33 7.44 6.92 18.41
C GLU A 33 6.69 5.94 19.33
N ILE A 34 5.58 5.36 18.87
CA ILE A 34 4.86 4.31 19.62
C ILE A 34 5.72 3.05 19.71
N ALA A 35 6.39 2.66 18.62
CA ALA A 35 7.30 1.52 18.61
C ALA A 35 8.47 1.74 19.61
N ASN A 36 9.07 2.93 19.64
CA ASN A 36 10.21 3.25 20.51
C ASN A 36 9.88 3.23 22.02
N ARG A 37 8.59 3.26 22.39
CA ARG A 37 8.17 3.16 23.80
C ARG A 37 8.17 1.73 24.34
N VAL A 38 8.18 0.73 23.46
CA VAL A 38 8.26 -0.67 23.88
C VAL A 38 9.67 -1.17 23.53
N PRO A 39 10.57 -1.31 24.52
CA PRO A 39 11.92 -1.80 24.27
C PRO A 39 11.87 -3.29 23.94
N VAL A 40 11.67 -3.62 22.67
CA VAL A 40 11.75 -4.99 22.16
C VAL A 40 13.17 -5.21 21.62
N LEU A 41 13.85 -6.27 22.05
CA LEU A 41 15.20 -6.64 21.60
C LEU A 41 15.33 -6.81 20.07
N PHE A 42 14.21 -6.94 19.37
CA PHE A 42 14.11 -7.14 17.93
C PHE A 42 13.41 -5.99 17.20
N MET A 43 13.24 -4.83 17.85
CA MET A 43 12.63 -3.70 17.19
C MET A 43 13.53 -3.24 16.03
N PRO A 44 13.05 -3.29 14.79
CA PRO A 44 13.82 -2.77 13.67
C PRO A 44 13.92 -1.25 13.83
N ALA A 45 15.11 -0.72 13.57
CA ALA A 45 15.35 0.71 13.61
C ALA A 45 14.47 1.46 12.58
N GLU A 46 14.31 2.77 12.80
CA GLU A 46 13.37 3.65 12.07
C GLU A 46 13.48 3.57 10.54
N TYR A 47 14.66 3.26 10.01
CA TYR A 47 14.89 3.10 8.57
C TYR A 47 14.12 1.92 7.94
N VAL A 48 13.75 0.89 8.71
CA VAL A 48 13.06 -0.29 8.17
C VAL A 48 11.65 0.08 7.68
N PHE A 49 11.04 1.12 8.26
CA PHE A 49 9.77 1.67 7.77
C PHE A 49 9.89 2.34 6.39
N SER A 50 11.10 2.67 5.92
CA SER A 50 11.30 3.16 4.55
C SER A 50 11.08 2.08 3.49
N ILE A 51 10.97 0.80 3.87
CA ILE A 51 10.69 -0.30 2.93
C ILE A 51 9.34 -0.13 2.22
N TRP A 52 8.38 0.55 2.86
CA TRP A 52 7.07 0.82 2.27
C TRP A 52 7.19 1.64 0.98
N ILE A 53 8.05 2.66 0.97
CA ILE A 53 8.31 3.48 -0.23
C ILE A 53 8.88 2.61 -1.37
N VAL A 54 9.80 1.70 -1.05
CA VAL A 54 10.38 0.78 -2.04
C VAL A 54 9.31 -0.15 -2.62
N LEU A 55 8.44 -0.70 -1.77
CA LEU A 55 7.32 -1.54 -2.19
C LEU A 55 6.34 -0.74 -3.07
N ASP A 56 5.97 0.47 -2.65
CA ASP A 56 5.06 1.35 -3.40
C ASP A 56 5.64 1.68 -4.79
N LEU A 57 6.94 1.95 -4.90
CA LEU A 57 7.62 2.15 -6.19
C LEU A 57 7.61 0.89 -7.07
N LEU A 58 7.83 -0.29 -6.49
CA LEU A 58 7.75 -1.57 -7.19
C LEU A 58 6.33 -1.81 -7.74
N LEU A 59 5.32 -1.50 -6.94
CA LEU A 59 3.90 -1.58 -7.28
C LEU A 59 3.54 -0.64 -8.44
N VAL A 60 4.05 0.60 -8.43
CA VAL A 60 3.89 1.56 -9.55
C VAL A 60 4.54 1.04 -10.83
N SER A 61 5.78 0.53 -10.73
CA SER A 61 6.50 -0.05 -11.88
C SER A 61 5.74 -1.26 -12.46
N TRP A 62 5.21 -2.13 -11.60
CA TRP A 62 4.41 -3.26 -12.02
C TRP A 62 3.11 -2.83 -12.72
N LEU A 63 2.41 -1.83 -12.19
CA LEU A 63 1.20 -1.28 -12.79
C LEU A 63 1.48 -0.69 -14.19
N TYR A 64 2.63 -0.03 -14.36
CA TYR A 64 3.09 0.47 -15.66
C TYR A 64 3.35 -0.67 -16.67
N MET A 65 4.00 -1.75 -16.25
CA MET A 65 4.20 -2.94 -17.10
C MET A 65 2.87 -3.62 -17.44
N PHE A 66 1.93 -3.66 -16.48
CA PHE A 66 0.59 -4.19 -16.69
C PHE A 66 -0.16 -3.37 -17.75
N PHE A 67 -0.04 -2.04 -17.75
CA PHE A 67 -0.63 -1.16 -18.76
C PHE A 67 -0.15 -1.49 -20.19
N LYS A 68 1.15 -1.79 -20.36
CA LYS A 68 1.70 -2.19 -21.68
C LYS A 68 1.24 -3.59 -22.11
N THR A 69 1.02 -4.49 -21.16
CA THR A 69 0.70 -5.90 -21.43
C THR A 69 -0.79 -6.16 -21.55
N VAL A 70 -1.66 -5.29 -21.02
CA VAL A 70 -3.11 -5.46 -20.98
C VAL A 70 -3.74 -5.64 -22.36
N ALA A 71 -3.19 -5.01 -23.40
CA ALA A 71 -3.66 -5.13 -24.77
C ALA A 71 -3.42 -6.52 -25.39
N ARG A 72 -2.47 -7.29 -24.83
CA ARG A 72 -2.12 -8.65 -25.26
C ARG A 72 -2.81 -9.73 -24.44
N LEU A 73 -3.48 -9.38 -23.35
CA LEU A 73 -4.13 -10.31 -22.43
C LEU A 73 -5.60 -10.50 -22.80
N SER A 74 -6.10 -11.72 -22.62
CA SER A 74 -7.54 -11.99 -22.68
C SER A 74 -8.28 -11.12 -21.67
N SER A 75 -9.44 -10.60 -22.07
CA SER A 75 -10.27 -9.69 -21.27
C SER A 75 -10.67 -10.27 -19.90
N SER A 76 -10.72 -11.60 -19.78
CA SER A 76 -11.01 -12.31 -18.53
C SER A 76 -9.81 -12.32 -17.58
N VAL A 77 -8.61 -12.67 -18.08
CA VAL A 77 -7.36 -12.69 -17.29
C VAL A 77 -6.97 -11.29 -16.82
N ALA A 78 -7.15 -10.29 -17.69
CA ALA A 78 -6.94 -8.89 -17.33
C ALA A 78 -7.89 -8.43 -16.24
N ASN A 79 -9.16 -8.88 -16.25
CA ASN A 79 -10.12 -8.53 -15.21
C ASN A 79 -9.75 -9.15 -13.86
N LEU A 80 -9.42 -10.44 -13.85
CA LEU A 80 -9.07 -11.15 -12.63
C LEU A 80 -7.86 -10.52 -11.94
N ARG A 81 -6.81 -10.18 -12.70
CA ARG A 81 -5.63 -9.48 -12.15
C ARG A 81 -5.98 -8.10 -11.60
N ALA A 82 -6.81 -7.34 -12.32
CA ALA A 82 -7.24 -6.01 -11.87
C ALA A 82 -8.04 -6.09 -10.56
N THR A 83 -8.98 -7.03 -10.46
CA THR A 83 -9.80 -7.22 -9.26
C THR A 83 -8.96 -7.72 -8.08
N SER A 84 -8.08 -8.71 -8.28
CA SER A 84 -7.22 -9.21 -7.21
C SER A 84 -6.30 -8.12 -6.67
N PHE A 85 -5.75 -7.28 -7.54
CA PHE A 85 -4.91 -6.15 -7.16
C PHE A 85 -5.65 -5.11 -6.32
N SER A 86 -6.84 -4.68 -6.77
CA SER A 86 -7.66 -3.73 -6.01
C SER A 86 -8.07 -4.31 -4.65
N VAL A 87 -8.44 -5.59 -4.59
CA VAL A 87 -8.75 -6.28 -3.32
C VAL A 87 -7.53 -6.27 -2.39
N SER A 88 -6.33 -6.59 -2.88
CA SER A 88 -5.10 -6.51 -2.08
C SER A 88 -4.84 -5.10 -1.53
N CYS A 89 -5.07 -4.05 -2.34
CA CYS A 89 -4.95 -2.66 -1.87
C CYS A 89 -5.95 -2.36 -0.73
N PHE A 90 -7.21 -2.75 -0.89
CA PHE A 90 -8.22 -2.56 0.15
C PHE A 90 -7.92 -3.33 1.44
N LEU A 91 -7.44 -4.57 1.35
CA LEU A 91 -7.00 -5.32 2.53
C LEU A 91 -5.81 -4.64 3.22
N ASN A 92 -4.87 -4.08 2.46
CA ASN A 92 -3.72 -3.37 3.01
C ASN A 92 -4.15 -2.09 3.76
N ILE A 93 -5.06 -1.31 3.16
CA ILE A 93 -5.68 -0.15 3.81
C ILE A 93 -6.43 -0.57 5.08
N ALA A 94 -7.26 -1.62 4.99
CA ALA A 94 -8.03 -2.12 6.12
C ALA A 94 -7.12 -2.59 7.26
N TRP A 95 -6.00 -3.25 6.93
CA TRP A 95 -4.98 -3.65 7.91
C TRP A 95 -4.38 -2.43 8.61
N LEU A 96 -3.93 -1.42 7.86
CA LEU A 96 -3.38 -0.18 8.42
C LEU A 96 -4.38 0.53 9.34
N LEU A 97 -5.64 0.63 8.93
CA LEU A 97 -6.69 1.25 9.74
C LEU A 97 -7.02 0.44 10.99
N LEU A 98 -7.10 -0.89 10.90
CA LEU A 98 -7.36 -1.76 12.05
C LEU A 98 -6.21 -1.75 13.06
N LEU A 99 -4.97 -1.72 12.57
CA LEU A 99 -3.79 -1.71 13.43
C LEU A 99 -3.51 -0.32 14.01
N GLY A 100 -3.73 0.74 13.24
CA GLY A 100 -3.56 2.12 13.70
C GLY A 100 -4.61 2.59 14.70
N HIS A 101 -5.71 1.84 14.87
CA HIS A 101 -6.75 2.13 15.86
C HIS A 101 -6.52 1.44 17.23
N ARG A 102 -5.40 0.72 17.41
CA ARG A 102 -4.95 0.13 18.68
C ARG A 102 -3.76 0.88 19.24
#